data_AF-A0AAV1DIN6-F1
#
_entry.id   AF-A0AAV1DIN6-F1
#
_cell.length_a   1.000
_cell.length_b   1.000
_cell.length_c   1.000
_cell.angle_alpha   90.00
_cell.angle_beta   90.00
_cell.angle_gamma   90.00
#
_symmetry.space_group_name_H-M   'P 1'
#
loop_
_entity.id
_entity.type
_entity.pdbx_description
1 polymer ?
#
loop_
_entity_poly.entity_id
_entity_poly.type
_entity_poly.pdbx_seq_one_letter_code
_entity_poly.pdbx_strand_id
1 'polypeptide(L)'
;MFFYVAFIASGGLGGFIAATQLIAALSNPSRANDVPEIAKGLAIDLGAVAVFAFLYYRENTAKNAQLAKLSREESLSALRIRVDQKRVLPVSAFRGAARLVILAGPESFILESFRSSEPFTESLLERAVLVVPFVTDGNLPSFEFDESEELKEVTAKRRRLWQLAPVYANEWSSWLDDQKKLAGVSSESPVYLSLRMDGRVRGSGVGYPPWNAFVAQLPPLKGLWSGLLDGMDGRVL
;
A
#
# COMPACT_ATOMS: atom_id res chain seq x y z
N MET A 1 -1.10 -14.77 20.48
CA MET A 1 0.38 -14.92 20.63
C MET A 1 0.88 -15.41 22.00
N PHE A 2 0.67 -14.71 23.13
CA PHE A 2 1.20 -15.14 24.45
C PHE A 2 0.83 -16.59 24.81
N PHE A 3 -0.44 -16.97 24.62
CA PHE A 3 -0.92 -18.32 24.92
C PHE A 3 -0.15 -19.42 24.17
N TYR A 4 0.12 -19.27 22.88
CA TYR A 4 0.88 -20.29 22.14
C TYR A 4 2.29 -20.45 22.66
N VAL A 5 2.98 -19.32 22.93
CA VAL A 5 4.34 -19.35 23.47
C VAL A 5 4.35 -19.98 24.87
N ALA A 6 3.36 -19.67 25.71
CA ALA A 6 3.21 -20.27 27.03
C ALA A 6 2.98 -21.78 26.96
N PHE A 7 2.11 -22.26 26.06
CA PHE A 7 1.87 -23.70 25.90
C PHE A 7 3.03 -24.44 25.23
N ILE A 8 3.74 -23.82 24.29
CA ILE A 8 4.98 -24.36 23.73
C ILE A 8 6.04 -24.48 24.84
N ALA A 9 6.21 -23.45 25.66
CA ALA A 9 7.15 -23.47 26.78
C ALA A 9 6.76 -24.53 27.83
N SER A 10 5.48 -24.63 28.17
CA SER A 10 4.96 -25.63 29.12
C SER A 10 5.14 -27.05 28.62
N GLY A 11 4.72 -27.34 27.38
CA GLY A 11 4.89 -28.68 26.77
C GLY A 11 6.36 -29.00 26.50
N GLY A 12 7.19 -28.00 26.19
CA GLY A 12 8.64 -28.17 26.06
C GLY A 12 9.29 -28.57 27.39
N LEU A 13 8.91 -27.91 28.48
CA LEU A 13 9.39 -28.24 29.83
C LEU A 13 8.89 -29.62 30.28
N GLY A 14 7.60 -29.91 30.10
CA GLY A 14 7.00 -31.22 30.37
C GLY A 14 7.69 -32.34 29.59
N GLY A 15 7.86 -32.14 28.28
CA GLY A 15 8.54 -33.08 27.40
C GLY A 15 10.00 -33.31 27.78
N PHE A 16 10.73 -32.27 28.20
CA PHE A 16 12.10 -32.42 28.71
C PHE A 16 12.16 -33.29 29.98
N ILE A 17 11.25 -33.04 30.93
CA ILE A 17 11.16 -33.83 32.15
C ILE A 17 10.76 -35.28 31.83
N ALA A 18 9.75 -35.50 30.99
CA ALA A 18 9.31 -36.84 30.60
C ALA A 18 10.40 -37.59 29.83
N ALA A 19 11.15 -36.93 28.96
CA ALA A 19 12.26 -37.54 28.23
C ALA A 19 13.39 -37.99 29.17
N THR A 20 13.79 -37.16 30.13
CA THR A 20 14.82 -37.53 31.12
C THR A 20 14.37 -38.68 32.02
N GLN A 21 13.10 -38.70 32.44
CA GLN A 21 12.52 -39.80 33.19
C GLN A 21 12.43 -41.08 32.38
N LEU A 22 12.08 -41.00 31.09
CA LEU A 22 11.99 -42.15 30.19
C LEU A 22 13.35 -42.83 30.01
N ILE A 23 14.41 -42.05 29.80
CA ILE A 23 15.80 -42.55 29.69
C ILE A 23 16.20 -43.30 30.97
N ALA A 24 15.88 -42.73 32.14
CA ALA A 24 16.17 -43.35 33.43
C ALA A 24 15.36 -44.64 33.65
N ALA A 25 14.09 -44.68 33.25
CA ALA A 25 13.24 -45.86 33.38
C ALA A 25 13.68 -47.00 32.44
N LEU A 26 14.10 -46.68 31.22
CA LEU A 26 14.61 -47.66 30.25
C LEU A 26 15.95 -48.28 30.67
N SER A 27 16.74 -47.56 31.46
CA SER A 27 18.04 -48.02 31.95
C SER A 27 17.95 -48.79 33.27
N ASN A 28 16.75 -48.94 33.85
CA ASN A 28 16.53 -49.60 35.14
C ASN A 28 15.39 -50.64 35.06
N PRO A 29 15.70 -51.96 35.11
CA PRO A 29 14.70 -53.04 35.03
C PRO A 29 13.60 -52.94 36.09
N SER A 30 13.89 -52.37 37.27
CA SER A 30 12.93 -52.18 38.35
C SER A 30 11.81 -51.18 38.02
N ARG A 31 12.00 -50.34 36.99
CA ARG A 31 11.07 -49.28 36.59
C ARG A 31 10.39 -49.54 35.24
N ALA A 32 10.50 -50.76 34.70
CA ALA A 32 9.95 -51.11 33.40
C ALA A 32 8.43 -50.87 33.29
N ASN A 33 7.69 -51.02 34.39
CA ASN A 33 6.23 -50.80 34.43
C ASN A 33 5.85 -49.31 34.31
N ASP A 34 6.76 -48.37 34.60
CA ASP A 34 6.51 -46.92 34.51
C ASP A 34 6.61 -46.40 33.06
N VAL A 35 7.32 -47.14 32.19
CA VAL A 35 7.69 -46.73 30.82
C VAL A 35 6.47 -46.34 29.97
N PRO A 36 5.36 -47.11 29.92
CA PRO A 36 4.21 -46.76 29.07
C PRO A 36 3.56 -45.43 29.46
N GLU A 37 3.45 -45.14 30.77
CA GLU A 37 2.82 -43.92 31.26
C GLU A 37 3.71 -42.69 31.01
N ILE A 38 5.03 -42.81 31.24
CA ILE A 38 5.99 -41.74 30.93
C ILE A 38 6.01 -41.46 29.41
N ALA A 39 6.00 -42.52 28.59
CA ALA A 39 5.96 -42.39 27.13
C ALA A 39 4.68 -41.70 26.64
N LYS A 40 3.53 -41.99 27.26
CA LYS A 40 2.26 -41.33 26.97
C LYS A 40 2.30 -39.84 27.34
N GLY A 41 2.85 -39.49 28.50
CA GLY A 41 3.05 -38.09 28.90
C GLY A 41 3.94 -37.33 27.92
N LEU A 42 5.08 -37.92 27.53
CA LEU A 42 5.97 -37.36 26.52
C LEU A 42 5.27 -37.15 25.17
N ALA A 43 4.46 -38.11 24.73
CA ALA A 43 3.70 -37.99 23.48
C ALA A 43 2.68 -36.84 23.53
N ILE A 44 2.00 -36.65 24.66
CA ILE A 44 1.06 -35.54 24.86
C ILE A 44 1.81 -34.20 24.80
N ASP A 45 2.94 -34.07 25.50
CA ASP A 45 3.73 -32.85 25.53
C ASP A 45 4.28 -32.48 24.14
N LEU A 46 4.82 -33.46 23.41
CA LEU A 46 5.28 -33.26 22.03
C LEU A 46 4.13 -32.89 21.09
N GLY A 47 2.96 -33.53 21.25
CA GLY A 47 1.76 -33.21 20.50
C GLY A 47 1.28 -31.78 20.75
N ALA A 48 1.26 -31.35 22.02
CA ALA A 48 0.91 -29.98 22.40
C ALA A 48 1.88 -28.97 21.78
N VAL A 49 3.19 -29.18 21.92
CA VAL A 49 4.22 -28.32 21.31
C VAL A 49 4.04 -28.23 19.81
N ALA A 50 3.84 -29.36 19.12
CA ALA A 50 3.68 -29.38 17.67
C ALA A 50 2.45 -28.58 17.21
N VAL A 51 1.30 -28.79 17.85
CA VAL A 51 0.05 -28.07 17.52
C VAL A 51 0.19 -26.57 17.78
N PHE A 52 0.70 -26.17 18.94
CA PHE A 52 0.83 -24.75 19.26
C PHE A 52 1.92 -24.05 18.47
N ALA A 53 3.02 -24.72 18.13
CA ALA A 53 4.04 -24.20 17.23
C ALA A 53 3.48 -23.97 15.82
N PHE A 54 2.68 -24.91 15.31
CA PHE A 54 2.00 -24.76 14.03
C PHE A 54 1.03 -23.57 14.02
N LEU A 55 0.18 -23.46 15.06
CA LEU A 55 -0.76 -22.35 15.20
C LEU A 55 -0.04 -20.99 15.34
N TYR A 56 1.05 -20.95 16.13
CA TYR A 56 1.89 -19.76 16.26
C TYR A 56 2.48 -19.33 14.92
N TYR A 57 3.07 -20.26 14.17
CA TYR A 57 3.64 -19.97 12.86
C TYR A 57 2.60 -19.40 11.90
N ARG A 58 1.41 -20.00 11.84
CA ARG A 58 0.31 -19.54 10.98
C ARG A 58 -0.20 -18.15 11.39
N GLU A 59 -0.44 -17.91 12.68
CA GLU A 59 -0.90 -16.60 13.18
C GLU A 59 0.16 -15.51 12.97
N ASN A 60 1.44 -15.83 13.22
CA ASN A 60 2.53 -14.88 13.02
C ASN A 60 2.67 -14.48 11.54
N THR A 61 2.54 -15.44 10.63
CA THR A 61 2.57 -15.19 9.19
C THR A 61 1.43 -14.26 8.76
N ALA A 62 0.20 -14.53 9.24
CA ALA A 62 -0.96 -13.69 8.97
C ALA A 62 -0.81 -12.27 9.55
N LYS A 63 -0.33 -12.16 10.79
CA LYS A 63 -0.06 -10.87 11.45
C LYS A 63 0.99 -10.06 10.68
N ASN A 64 2.10 -10.69 10.28
CA ASN A 64 3.16 -10.02 9.53
C ASN A 64 2.67 -9.53 8.17
N ALA A 65 1.84 -10.30 7.47
CA ALA A 65 1.22 -9.86 6.23
C ALA A 65 0.30 -8.64 6.43
N GLN A 66 -0.47 -8.60 7.52
CA GLN A 66 -1.30 -7.45 7.87
C GLN A 66 -0.47 -6.21 8.21
N LEU A 67 0.59 -6.37 9.01
CA LEU A 67 1.51 -5.28 9.35
C LEU A 67 2.21 -4.73 8.12
N ALA A 68 2.67 -5.59 7.21
CA ALA A 68 3.28 -5.17 5.96
C ALA A 68 2.28 -4.39 5.10
N LYS A 69 1.00 -4.80 5.04
CA LYS A 69 -0.03 -4.04 4.34
C LYS A 69 -0.28 -2.67 4.98
N LEU A 70 -0.42 -2.61 6.30
CA LEU A 70 -0.64 -1.36 7.03
C LEU A 70 0.54 -0.40 6.85
N SER A 71 1.76 -0.90 6.97
CA SER A 71 2.99 -0.12 6.77
C SER A 71 3.07 0.47 5.36
N ARG A 72 2.61 -0.24 4.32
CA ARG A 72 2.53 0.29 2.95
C ARG A 72 1.50 1.40 2.81
N GLU A 73 0.32 1.21 3.40
CA GLU A 73 -0.73 2.24 3.38
C GLU A 73 -0.28 3.49 4.15
N GLU A 74 0.41 3.31 5.27
CA GLU A 74 0.93 4.41 6.09
C GLU A 74 2.05 5.17 5.38
N SER A 75 3.02 4.47 4.79
CA SER A 75 4.16 5.11 4.10
C SER A 75 3.71 5.94 2.91
N LEU A 76 2.75 5.44 2.11
CA LEU A 76 2.12 6.21 1.04
C LEU A 76 1.41 7.45 1.60
N SER A 77 0.70 7.29 2.71
CA SER A 77 -0.10 8.37 3.28
C SER A 77 0.71 9.54 3.82
N ALA A 78 1.97 9.28 4.19
CA ALA A 78 2.91 10.28 4.68
C ALA A 78 3.56 11.12 3.55
N LEU A 79 3.59 10.60 2.31
CA LEU A 79 4.19 11.29 1.17
C LEU A 79 3.57 12.67 0.96
N ARG A 80 4.41 13.63 0.57
CA ARG A 80 4.02 15.04 0.48
C ARG A 80 3.70 15.46 -0.94
N ILE A 81 2.63 16.23 -1.07
CA ILE A 81 2.11 16.76 -2.32
C ILE A 81 1.87 18.25 -2.15
N ARG A 82 2.30 19.05 -3.13
CA ARG A 82 2.03 20.47 -3.24
C ARG A 82 0.73 20.67 -4.00
N VAL A 83 -0.22 21.34 -3.36
CA VAL A 83 -1.52 21.72 -3.92
C VAL A 83 -1.44 23.10 -4.56
N ASP A 84 -0.70 24.01 -3.93
CA ASP A 84 -0.48 25.37 -4.43
C ASP A 84 0.88 25.90 -3.93
N GLN A 85 1.31 27.08 -4.37
CA GLN A 85 2.64 27.65 -4.06
C GLN A 85 2.99 27.65 -2.56
N LYS A 86 1.99 27.80 -1.69
CA LYS A 86 2.18 27.88 -0.23
C LYS A 86 1.73 26.64 0.55
N ARG A 87 1.08 25.67 -0.10
CA ARG A 87 0.39 24.56 0.57
C ARG A 87 0.99 23.21 0.17
N VAL A 88 1.65 22.56 1.11
CA VAL A 88 2.16 21.19 1.00
C VAL A 88 1.44 20.32 2.04
N LEU A 89 0.73 19.31 1.56
CA LEU A 89 -0.09 18.42 2.38
C LEU A 89 0.37 16.96 2.19
N PRO A 90 0.22 16.11 3.21
CA PRO A 90 0.41 14.68 3.03
C PRO A 90 -0.70 14.08 2.15
N VAL A 91 -0.42 12.94 1.49
CA VAL A 91 -1.41 12.15 0.74
C VAL A 91 -2.65 11.85 1.60
N SER A 92 -2.46 11.60 2.90
CA SER A 92 -3.55 11.36 3.86
C SER A 92 -4.56 12.50 3.95
N ALA A 93 -4.17 13.75 3.66
CA ALA A 93 -5.07 14.90 3.71
C ALA A 93 -6.13 14.91 2.60
N PHE A 94 -5.90 14.16 1.52
CA PHE A 94 -6.86 14.03 0.42
C PHE A 94 -7.94 12.98 0.70
N ARG A 95 -7.82 12.22 1.80
CA ARG A 95 -8.85 11.25 2.20
C ARG A 95 -10.17 11.96 2.44
N GLY A 96 -11.24 11.47 1.83
CA GLY A 96 -12.57 12.07 1.87
C GLY A 96 -12.77 13.25 0.91
N ALA A 97 -11.70 13.82 0.34
CA ALA A 97 -11.77 14.97 -0.56
C ALA A 97 -11.54 14.59 -2.03
N ALA A 98 -10.54 13.75 -2.34
CA ALA A 98 -10.18 13.39 -3.70
C ALA A 98 -9.64 11.96 -3.83
N ARG A 99 -9.70 11.42 -5.04
CA ARG A 99 -9.09 10.16 -5.47
C ARG A 99 -7.82 10.47 -6.22
N LEU A 100 -6.66 10.11 -5.66
CA LEU A 100 -5.40 10.36 -6.33
C LEU A 100 -5.08 9.25 -7.35
N VAL A 101 -4.61 9.64 -8.52
CA VAL A 101 -4.00 8.78 -9.53
C VAL A 101 -2.54 9.18 -9.65
N ILE A 102 -1.65 8.35 -9.14
CA ILE A 102 -0.21 8.55 -9.21
C ILE A 102 0.29 7.94 -10.52
N LEU A 103 1.00 8.73 -11.30
CA LEU A 103 1.69 8.29 -12.51
C LEU A 103 3.19 8.35 -12.23
N ALA A 104 3.91 7.27 -12.47
CA ALA A 104 5.35 7.25 -12.28
C ALA A 104 6.06 6.61 -13.45
N GLY A 105 6.96 7.37 -14.09
CA GLY A 105 7.70 6.92 -15.26
C GLY A 105 8.45 8.06 -15.94
N PRO A 106 9.04 7.82 -17.12
CA PRO A 106 9.71 8.85 -17.89
C PRO A 106 8.74 9.95 -18.35
N GLU A 107 9.25 11.12 -18.70
CA GLU A 107 8.44 12.27 -19.12
C GLU A 107 7.48 11.90 -20.27
N SER A 108 7.97 11.15 -21.26
CA SER A 108 7.18 10.69 -22.42
C SER A 108 5.95 9.88 -22.01
N PHE A 109 6.07 9.02 -20.99
CA PHE A 109 4.97 8.25 -20.44
C PHE A 109 3.95 9.15 -19.75
N ILE A 110 4.41 10.12 -18.96
CA ILE A 110 3.53 11.07 -18.29
C ILE A 110 2.73 11.89 -19.31
N LEU A 111 3.41 12.44 -20.33
CA LEU A 111 2.76 13.22 -21.40
C LEU A 111 1.69 12.41 -22.13
N GLU A 112 2.00 11.18 -22.53
CA GLU A 112 1.03 10.31 -23.23
C GLU A 112 -0.14 9.90 -22.33
N SER A 113 0.13 9.70 -21.03
CA SER A 113 -0.93 9.43 -20.04
C SER A 113 -1.90 10.61 -19.92
N PHE A 114 -1.42 11.85 -20.00
CA PHE A 114 -2.28 13.04 -20.04
C PHE A 114 -3.00 13.21 -21.38
N ARG A 115 -2.33 12.94 -22.51
CA ARG A 115 -2.97 12.97 -23.83
C ARG A 115 -4.16 11.99 -23.89
N SER A 116 -3.97 10.77 -23.41
CA SER A 116 -5.03 9.76 -23.37
C SER A 116 -6.15 10.06 -22.37
N SER A 117 -5.93 10.95 -21.40
CA SER A 117 -6.93 11.33 -20.41
C SER A 117 -7.82 12.49 -20.86
N GLU A 118 -7.40 13.23 -21.89
CA GLU A 118 -8.06 14.44 -22.38
C GLU A 118 -9.58 14.28 -22.62
N PRO A 119 -10.08 13.21 -23.28
CA PRO A 119 -11.52 13.03 -23.50
C PRO A 119 -12.34 12.83 -22.21
N PHE A 120 -11.67 12.50 -21.10
CA PHE A 120 -12.29 12.13 -19.83
C PHE A 120 -12.11 13.19 -18.74
N THR A 121 -11.34 14.25 -19.00
CA THR A 121 -10.97 15.32 -18.06
C THR A 121 -12.10 15.79 -17.17
N GLU A 122 -13.18 16.29 -17.77
CA GLU A 122 -14.29 16.87 -17.04
C GLU A 122 -15.02 15.82 -16.19
N SER A 123 -15.25 14.63 -16.77
CA SER A 123 -15.85 13.50 -16.07
C SER A 123 -15.01 13.02 -14.88
N LEU A 124 -13.68 13.04 -15.01
CA LEU A 124 -12.74 12.68 -13.95
C LEU A 124 -12.73 13.73 -12.82
N LEU A 125 -12.78 15.02 -13.16
CA LEU A 125 -12.93 16.10 -12.19
C LEU A 125 -14.27 16.03 -11.43
N GLU A 126 -15.39 15.73 -12.10
CA GLU A 126 -16.67 15.50 -11.42
C GLU A 126 -16.62 14.36 -10.40
N ARG A 127 -15.65 13.45 -10.54
CA ARG A 127 -15.39 12.32 -9.63
C ARG A 127 -14.24 12.60 -8.65
N ALA A 128 -13.80 13.86 -8.56
CA ALA A 128 -12.65 14.30 -7.77
C ALA A 128 -11.40 13.44 -7.99
N VAL A 129 -11.14 13.05 -9.23
CA VAL A 129 -9.90 12.35 -9.60
C VAL A 129 -8.82 13.39 -9.84
N LEU A 130 -7.75 13.34 -9.06
CA LEU A 130 -6.58 14.22 -9.18
C LEU A 130 -5.35 13.40 -9.58
N VAL A 131 -4.50 13.95 -10.43
CA VAL A 131 -3.32 13.25 -10.94
C VAL A 131 -2.06 13.79 -10.28
N VAL A 132 -1.19 12.86 -9.85
CA VAL A 132 0.12 13.16 -9.27
C VAL A 132 1.19 12.58 -10.21
N PRO A 133 1.73 13.38 -11.16
CA PRO A 133 2.81 12.93 -12.03
C PRO A 133 4.15 12.96 -11.28
N PHE A 134 4.85 11.84 -11.26
CA PHE A 134 6.19 11.68 -10.71
C PHE A 134 7.13 11.21 -11.83
N VAL A 135 7.96 12.12 -12.32
CA VAL A 135 8.91 11.80 -13.39
C VAL A 135 10.13 11.10 -12.82
N THR A 136 10.51 9.95 -13.38
CA THR A 136 11.58 9.09 -12.87
C THR A 136 12.92 9.23 -13.60
N ASP A 137 12.94 9.84 -14.79
CA ASP A 137 14.15 10.00 -15.61
C ASP A 137 14.96 11.27 -15.27
N GLY A 138 14.55 12.01 -14.22
CA GLY A 138 15.22 13.22 -13.75
C GLY A 138 14.87 14.49 -14.55
N ASN A 139 14.04 14.38 -15.59
CA ASN A 139 13.54 15.54 -16.31
C ASN A 139 12.37 16.18 -15.55
N LEU A 140 12.23 17.51 -15.64
CA LEU A 140 11.00 18.19 -15.24
C LEU A 140 10.05 18.13 -16.44
N PRO A 141 8.81 17.66 -16.27
CA PRO A 141 7.90 17.54 -17.41
C PRO A 141 7.56 18.93 -17.94
N SER A 142 7.92 19.18 -19.20
CA SER A 142 7.51 20.35 -19.96
C SER A 142 6.21 20.02 -20.70
N PHE A 143 5.08 20.46 -20.15
CA PHE A 143 3.76 20.26 -20.75
C PHE A 143 3.50 21.31 -21.83
N GLU A 144 4.28 21.32 -22.91
CA GLU A 144 4.00 22.15 -24.09
C GLU A 144 3.04 21.39 -25.02
N PHE A 145 1.82 21.91 -25.17
CA PHE A 145 0.84 21.41 -26.13
C PHE A 145 0.62 22.50 -27.17
N ASP A 146 0.55 22.11 -28.44
CA ASP A 146 0.34 23.00 -29.57
C ASP A 146 -1.15 23.38 -29.65
N GLU A 147 -1.56 24.31 -28.78
CA GLU A 147 -2.94 24.78 -28.63
C GLU A 147 -3.03 26.29 -28.91
N SER A 148 -4.19 26.82 -29.34
CA SER A 148 -4.39 28.27 -29.52
C SER A 148 -4.37 29.01 -28.18
N GLU A 149 -4.04 30.31 -28.14
CA GLU A 149 -3.85 31.07 -26.89
C GLU A 149 -5.06 31.04 -25.91
N GLU A 150 -6.30 31.12 -26.40
CA GLU A 150 -7.50 30.98 -25.56
C GLU A 150 -7.67 29.55 -25.01
N LEU A 151 -7.35 28.54 -25.83
CA LEU A 151 -7.40 27.15 -25.42
C LEU A 151 -6.28 26.88 -24.41
N LYS A 152 -5.09 27.46 -24.58
CA LYS A 152 -3.97 27.39 -23.63
C LYS A 152 -4.36 27.89 -22.25
N GLU A 153 -5.06 29.02 -22.13
CA GLU A 153 -5.47 29.54 -20.80
C GLU A 153 -6.49 28.62 -20.11
N VAL A 154 -7.50 28.16 -20.85
CA VAL A 154 -8.52 27.22 -20.33
C VAL A 154 -7.90 25.89 -19.94
N THR A 155 -7.02 25.36 -20.78
CA THR A 155 -6.29 24.12 -20.55
C THR A 155 -5.30 24.27 -19.40
N ALA A 156 -4.55 25.37 -19.30
CA ALA A 156 -3.65 25.65 -18.19
C ALA A 156 -4.40 25.74 -16.85
N LYS A 157 -5.57 26.40 -16.84
CA LYS A 157 -6.44 26.43 -15.66
C LYS A 157 -6.88 25.01 -15.30
N ARG A 158 -7.47 24.25 -16.23
CA ARG A 158 -7.91 22.86 -16.02
C ARG A 158 -6.77 21.96 -15.51
N ARG A 159 -5.57 22.10 -16.08
CA ARG A 159 -4.36 21.38 -15.63
C ARG A 159 -4.01 21.71 -14.18
N ARG A 160 -4.04 22.99 -13.77
CA ARG A 160 -3.80 23.39 -12.38
C ARG A 160 -4.82 22.80 -11.40
N LEU A 161 -6.08 22.62 -11.82
CA LEU A 161 -7.12 22.02 -10.97
C LEU A 161 -7.04 20.50 -10.90
N TRP A 162 -6.43 19.88 -11.89
CA TRP A 162 -6.38 18.42 -12.02
C TRP A 162 -5.05 17.83 -11.54
N GLN A 163 -3.95 18.57 -11.71
CA GLN A 163 -2.60 18.08 -11.43
C GLN A 163 -2.11 18.59 -10.08
N LEU A 164 -1.44 17.71 -9.35
CA LEU A 164 -0.77 18.01 -8.09
C LEU A 164 0.71 17.67 -8.20
N ALA A 165 1.59 18.39 -7.51
CA ALA A 165 3.03 18.16 -7.63
C ALA A 165 3.57 17.34 -6.44
N PRO A 166 4.24 16.20 -6.65
CA PRO A 166 4.94 15.51 -5.58
C PRO A 166 6.06 16.40 -5.00
N VAL A 167 6.30 16.28 -3.69
CA VAL A 167 7.35 17.00 -2.95
C VAL A 167 8.26 15.97 -2.29
N TYR A 168 9.55 16.30 -2.15
CA TYR A 168 10.59 15.39 -1.66
C TYR A 168 10.76 14.18 -2.59
N ALA A 169 11.35 14.42 -3.77
CA ALA A 169 11.52 13.41 -4.81
C ALA A 169 12.20 12.13 -4.31
N ASN A 170 13.13 12.25 -3.36
CA ASN A 170 13.81 11.10 -2.76
C ASN A 170 12.85 10.18 -1.97
N GLU A 171 11.89 10.76 -1.22
CA GLU A 171 10.88 9.97 -0.49
C GLU A 171 9.94 9.25 -1.46
N TRP A 172 9.51 9.94 -2.52
CA TRP A 172 8.69 9.36 -3.58
C TRP A 172 9.42 8.23 -4.30
N SER A 173 10.67 8.46 -4.73
CA SER A 173 11.48 7.45 -5.41
C SER A 173 11.66 6.22 -4.53
N SER A 174 12.13 6.40 -3.28
CA SER A 174 12.33 5.29 -2.34
C SER A 174 11.05 4.49 -2.11
N TRP A 175 9.92 5.19 -1.92
CA TRP A 175 8.64 4.52 -1.72
C TRP A 175 8.21 3.72 -2.97
N LEU A 176 8.38 4.30 -4.16
CA LEU A 176 8.05 3.66 -5.42
C LEU A 176 8.92 2.44 -5.71
N ASP A 177 10.22 2.54 -5.45
CA ASP A 177 11.17 1.43 -5.63
C ASP A 177 10.81 0.26 -4.71
N ASP A 178 10.46 0.54 -3.45
CA ASP A 178 9.98 -0.46 -2.51
C ASP A 178 8.68 -1.11 -3.01
N GLN A 179 7.73 -0.33 -3.54
CA GLN A 179 6.48 -0.89 -4.09
C GLN A 179 6.73 -1.76 -5.31
N LYS A 180 7.57 -1.32 -6.25
CA LYS A 180 7.92 -2.07 -7.46
C LYS A 180 8.62 -3.38 -7.11
N LYS A 181 9.59 -3.34 -6.20
CA LYS A 181 10.30 -4.53 -5.70
C LYS A 181 9.35 -5.55 -5.07
N LEU A 182 8.41 -5.10 -4.24
CA LEU A 182 7.41 -5.96 -3.62
C LEU A 182 6.43 -6.57 -4.64
N ALA A 183 6.13 -5.85 -5.72
CA ALA A 183 5.25 -6.31 -6.79
C ALA A 183 5.97 -7.16 -7.86
N GLY A 184 7.30 -7.31 -7.78
CA GLY A 184 8.09 -7.97 -8.82
C GLY A 184 8.13 -7.21 -10.15
N VAL A 185 7.95 -5.89 -10.10
CA VAL A 185 7.98 -5.00 -11.27
C VAL A 185 9.39 -4.39 -11.40
N SER A 186 9.88 -4.24 -12.64
CA SER A 186 11.17 -3.61 -12.91
C SER A 186 11.20 -2.15 -12.47
N SER A 187 12.33 -1.67 -11.95
CA SER A 187 12.52 -0.27 -11.53
C SER A 187 12.21 0.71 -12.66
N GLU A 188 12.57 0.36 -13.90
CA GLU A 188 12.41 1.21 -15.08
C GLU A 188 10.99 1.17 -15.67
N SER A 189 10.14 0.26 -15.21
CA SER A 189 8.79 0.14 -15.75
C SER A 189 7.94 1.35 -15.33
N PRO A 190 7.28 2.05 -16.29
CA PRO A 190 6.29 3.05 -15.95
C PRO A 190 5.09 2.37 -15.30
N VAL A 191 4.56 2.97 -14.25
CA VAL A 191 3.45 2.43 -13.47
C VAL A 191 2.43 3.52 -13.17
N TYR A 192 1.20 3.09 -12.93
CA TYR A 192 0.18 3.92 -12.32
C TYR A 192 -0.34 3.27 -11.04
N LEU A 193 -0.80 4.12 -10.12
CA LEU A 193 -1.57 3.71 -8.95
C LEU A 193 -2.80 4.59 -8.81
N SER A 194 -3.94 3.98 -8.51
CA SER A 194 -5.20 4.67 -8.25
C SER A 194 -5.61 4.45 -6.81
N LEU A 195 -5.94 5.55 -6.12
CA LEU A 195 -6.39 5.53 -4.73
C LEU A 195 -7.90 5.70 -4.66
N ARG A 196 -8.49 5.07 -3.65
CA ARG A 196 -9.87 5.30 -3.22
C ARG A 196 -9.95 6.60 -2.42
N MET A 197 -11.18 7.03 -2.12
CA MET A 197 -11.43 8.18 -1.24
C MET A 197 -10.91 7.98 0.18
N ASP A 198 -10.75 6.75 0.66
CA ASP A 198 -10.15 6.47 1.98
C ASP A 198 -8.61 6.44 1.92
N GLY A 199 -8.00 6.74 0.77
CA GLY A 199 -6.56 6.75 0.56
C GLY A 199 -5.93 5.38 0.35
N ARG A 200 -6.73 4.30 0.31
CA ARG A 200 -6.23 2.95 0.03
C ARG A 200 -6.06 2.73 -1.48
N VAL A 201 -5.11 1.88 -1.85
CA VAL A 201 -4.89 1.50 -3.25
C VAL A 201 -6.13 0.75 -3.77
N ARG A 202 -6.77 1.29 -4.82
CA ARG A 202 -7.87 0.66 -5.57
C ARG A 202 -7.33 -0.29 -6.62
N GLY A 203 -6.30 0.14 -7.34
CA GLY A 203 -5.71 -0.58 -8.45
C GLY A 203 -4.37 0.03 -8.85
N SER A 204 -3.46 -0.80 -9.31
CA SER A 204 -2.13 -0.42 -9.77
C SER A 204 -1.73 -1.32 -10.93
N GLY A 205 -0.87 -0.82 -11.82
CA GLY A 205 -0.40 -1.62 -12.95
C GLY A 205 0.78 -0.97 -13.67
N VAL A 206 1.42 -1.75 -14.53
CA VAL A 206 2.45 -1.27 -15.46
C VAL A 206 1.75 -0.60 -16.66
N GLY A 207 2.28 0.53 -17.12
CA GLY A 207 1.73 1.29 -18.23
C GLY A 207 0.66 2.28 -17.79
N TYR A 208 -0.28 2.56 -18.70
CA TYR A 208 -1.24 3.67 -18.56
C TYR A 208 -2.44 3.31 -17.68
N PRO A 209 -2.97 4.29 -16.92
CA PRO A 209 -4.21 4.11 -16.19
C PRO A 209 -5.41 3.95 -17.15
N PRO A 210 -6.42 3.13 -16.78
CA PRO A 210 -7.62 2.95 -17.58
C PRO A 210 -8.62 4.10 -17.31
N TRP A 211 -8.39 5.26 -17.92
CA TRP A 211 -9.19 6.49 -17.70
C TRP A 211 -10.69 6.28 -17.91
N ASN A 212 -11.07 5.58 -18.98
CA ASN A 212 -12.47 5.25 -19.28
C ASN A 212 -13.13 4.44 -18.15
N ALA A 213 -12.41 3.48 -17.56
CA ALA A 213 -12.90 2.64 -16.48
C ALA A 213 -13.09 3.45 -15.20
N PHE A 214 -12.24 4.43 -14.93
CA PHE A 214 -12.43 5.36 -13.80
C PHE A 214 -13.72 6.16 -13.97
N VAL A 215 -14.00 6.69 -15.15
CA VAL A 215 -15.25 7.40 -15.42
C VAL A 215 -16.48 6.50 -15.25
N ALA A 216 -16.40 5.27 -15.76
CA ALA A 216 -17.51 4.31 -15.71
C ALA A 216 -17.80 3.80 -14.28
N GLN A 217 -16.77 3.60 -13.47
CA GLN A 217 -16.89 2.90 -12.19
C GLN A 217 -16.93 3.82 -10.96
N LEU A 218 -16.38 5.02 -11.05
CA LEU A 218 -16.29 5.92 -9.89
C LEU A 218 -17.56 6.78 -9.80
N PRO A 219 -18.16 6.93 -8.61
CA PRO A 219 -19.31 7.79 -8.43
C PRO A 219 -18.87 9.27 -8.46
N PRO A 220 -19.63 10.14 -9.15
CA PRO A 220 -19.42 11.58 -9.10
C PRO A 220 -19.62 12.13 -7.68
N LEU A 221 -18.87 13.18 -7.36
CA LEU A 221 -18.91 13.88 -6.07
C LEU A 221 -19.47 15.29 -6.31
N LYS A 222 -20.78 15.44 -6.18
CA LYS A 222 -21.42 16.76 -6.24
C LYS A 222 -21.17 17.50 -4.92
N GLY A 223 -20.68 18.75 -5.00
CA GLY A 223 -20.63 19.68 -3.87
C GLY A 223 -19.53 19.47 -2.82
N LEU A 224 -18.56 18.58 -3.04
CA LEU A 224 -17.50 18.27 -2.07
C LEU A 224 -16.15 18.97 -2.30
N TRP A 225 -16.03 19.80 -3.34
CA TRP A 225 -14.80 20.58 -3.59
C TRP A 225 -14.56 21.70 -2.56
N SER A 226 -15.38 21.84 -1.51
CA SER A 226 -15.22 22.87 -0.48
C SER A 226 -14.15 22.50 0.56
N GLY A 227 -13.24 23.44 0.86
CA GLY A 227 -12.28 23.34 1.96
C GLY A 227 -10.84 23.05 1.51
N LEU A 228 -10.47 21.77 1.36
CA LEU A 228 -9.08 21.37 1.07
C LEU A 228 -8.60 21.82 -0.33
N LEU A 229 -9.52 21.83 -1.28
CA LEU A 229 -9.29 22.20 -2.68
C LEU A 229 -9.93 23.57 -2.99
N ASP A 230 -10.27 24.34 -1.95
CA ASP A 230 -10.82 25.69 -2.10
C ASP A 230 -9.77 26.59 -2.77
N GLY A 231 -10.17 27.23 -3.87
CA GLY A 231 -9.29 27.93 -4.82
C GLY A 231 -8.84 27.11 -6.04
N MET A 232 -9.12 25.80 -6.08
CA MET A 232 -8.96 24.94 -7.27
C MET A 232 -10.25 24.81 -8.08
N ASP A 233 -11.35 25.46 -7.72
CA ASP A 233 -12.57 25.49 -8.53
C ASP A 233 -12.66 26.77 -9.40
N GLY A 234 -11.67 27.66 -9.27
CA GLY A 234 -11.60 28.92 -9.99
C GLY A 234 -12.64 29.96 -9.55
N ARG A 235 -13.32 29.76 -8.41
CA ARG A 235 -14.14 30.80 -7.78
C ARG A 235 -13.21 31.72 -6.98
N VAL A 236 -13.06 32.94 -7.47
CA VAL A 236 -12.37 34.00 -6.73
C VAL A 236 -13.31 34.44 -5.60
N LEU A 237 -12.80 34.56 -4.37
CA LEU A 237 -13.48 35.33 -3.31
C LEU A 237 -13.48 36.82 -3.69
#